data_AF-A0A238D9M6-F1
#
_entry.id   AF-A0A238D9M6-F1
#
_cell.length_a   1.000
_cell.length_b   1.000
_cell.length_c   1.000
_cell.angle_alpha   90.00
_cell.angle_beta   90.00
_cell.angle_gamma   90.00
#
_symmetry.space_group_name_H-M   'P 1'
#
loop_
_entity.id
_entity.type
_entity.pdbx_description
1 polymer ?
#
loop_
_entity_poly.entity_id
_entity_poly.type
_entity_poly.pdbx_seq_one_letter_code
_entity_poly.pdbx_strand_id
1 'polypeptide(L)'
;MRDIADLVVIVWASLFGVSWLWRVTDPDPTRGRVRLSQAEISASQEREPWARAQLAQLATAAGLRSVPSFGVANAGTYYIPLRHRIQVSRAYLARLSDAELRLILAHEVGHATRRWKAFARRSPDEEVAADRVALRITGSTPDQWRYAVESTGRAEPGQIVGEDVVHRASALGLQGESCRSSVPK
;
A
#
# COMPACT_ATOMS: atom_id res chain seq x y z
N MET A 1 5.95 49.84 0.80
CA MET A 1 6.39 48.69 1.63
C MET A 1 5.26 47.66 1.84
N ARG A 2 4.51 47.29 0.78
CA ARG A 2 3.53 46.19 0.83
C ARG A 2 3.89 45.04 -0.13
N ASP A 3 4.80 45.27 -1.07
CA ASP A 3 5.14 44.29 -2.12
C ASP A 3 6.02 43.11 -1.69
N ILE A 4 6.73 43.21 -0.55
CA ILE A 4 7.63 42.14 -0.09
C ILE A 4 6.85 41.05 0.67
N ALA A 5 5.78 41.42 1.40
CA ALA A 5 4.98 40.47 2.16
C ALA A 5 4.19 39.52 1.25
N ASP A 6 3.63 40.03 0.16
CA ASP A 6 2.87 39.24 -0.80
C ASP A 6 3.78 38.29 -1.62
N LEU A 7 5.02 38.73 -1.92
CA LEU A 7 6.00 37.89 -2.60
C LEU A 7 6.45 36.69 -1.74
N VAL A 8 6.60 36.91 -0.43
CA VAL A 8 6.97 35.84 0.53
C VAL A 8 5.84 34.81 0.65
N VAL A 9 4.58 35.22 0.69
CA VAL A 9 3.43 34.30 0.76
C VAL A 9 3.31 33.44 -0.50
N ILE A 10 3.54 34.01 -1.69
CA ILE A 10 3.48 33.28 -2.97
C ILE A 10 4.62 32.27 -3.10
N VAL A 11 5.84 32.62 -2.66
CA VAL A 11 6.99 31.69 -2.67
C VAL A 11 6.78 30.54 -1.66
N TRP A 12 6.23 30.81 -0.48
CA TRP A 12 5.91 29.77 0.50
C TRP A 12 4.79 28.84 0.03
N ALA A 13 3.73 29.37 -0.58
CA ALA A 13 2.65 28.56 -1.18
C ALA A 13 3.16 27.66 -2.32
N SER A 14 4.16 28.15 -3.08
CA SER A 14 4.76 27.40 -4.18
C SER A 14 5.71 26.31 -3.70
N LEU A 15 6.53 26.57 -2.66
CA LEU A 15 7.42 25.57 -2.08
C LEU A 15 6.67 24.48 -1.30
N PHE A 16 5.58 24.84 -0.62
CA PHE A 16 4.65 23.85 -0.06
C PHE A 16 3.93 23.08 -1.17
N GLY A 17 3.53 23.73 -2.26
CA GLY A 17 2.93 23.07 -3.43
C GLY A 17 3.86 22.06 -4.07
N VAL A 18 5.15 22.39 -4.25
CA VAL A 18 6.15 21.49 -4.85
C VAL A 18 6.57 20.38 -3.88
N SER A 19 6.74 20.64 -2.57
CA SER A 19 7.01 19.59 -1.58
C SER A 19 5.80 18.67 -1.35
N TRP A 20 4.58 19.20 -1.47
CA TRP A 20 3.35 18.42 -1.44
C TRP A 20 3.21 17.59 -2.72
N LEU A 21 3.53 18.16 -3.89
CA LEU A 21 3.62 17.39 -5.12
C LEU A 21 4.68 16.29 -4.99
N TRP A 22 5.88 16.60 -4.48
CA TRP A 22 6.96 15.63 -4.24
C TRP A 22 6.53 14.51 -3.30
N ARG A 23 5.88 14.81 -2.16
CA ARG A 23 5.33 13.78 -1.25
C ARG A 23 4.21 12.95 -1.85
N VAL A 24 3.46 13.50 -2.81
CA VAL A 24 2.30 12.83 -3.43
C VAL A 24 2.69 12.15 -4.76
N THR A 25 3.88 12.43 -5.32
CA THR A 25 4.28 11.96 -6.65
C THR A 25 5.65 11.28 -6.74
N ASP A 26 6.49 11.31 -5.70
CA ASP A 26 7.84 10.73 -5.80
C ASP A 26 8.19 9.79 -4.64
N PRO A 27 7.89 8.48 -4.76
CA PRO A 27 8.78 7.46 -4.25
C PRO A 27 9.92 7.32 -5.26
N ASP A 28 11.11 7.82 -4.91
CA ASP A 28 12.33 7.82 -5.74
C ASP A 28 12.31 6.67 -6.78
N PRO A 29 12.11 6.96 -8.08
CA PRO A 29 11.95 5.94 -9.10
C PRO A 29 13.20 5.06 -9.30
N THR A 30 14.33 5.41 -8.69
CA THR A 30 15.59 4.67 -8.80
C THR A 30 15.86 3.76 -7.61
N ARG A 31 15.23 4.00 -6.45
CA ARG A 31 15.40 3.19 -5.23
C ARG A 31 14.19 2.30 -5.00
N GLY A 32 14.19 1.12 -5.64
CA GLY A 32 13.17 0.09 -5.38
C GLY A 32 12.62 -0.61 -6.62
N ARG A 33 13.07 -0.25 -7.84
CA ARG A 33 12.70 -1.02 -9.04
C ARG A 33 13.38 -2.37 -9.01
N VAL A 34 12.63 -3.40 -8.65
CA VAL A 34 13.06 -4.76 -8.91
C VAL A 34 13.02 -5.02 -10.41
N ARG A 35 14.11 -5.58 -10.94
CA ARG A 35 14.18 -5.95 -12.35
C ARG A 35 13.20 -7.09 -12.60
N LEU A 36 12.27 -6.86 -13.53
CA LEU A 36 11.33 -7.86 -14.00
C LEU A 36 11.82 -8.43 -15.33
N SER A 37 11.69 -9.75 -15.47
CA SER A 37 11.81 -10.44 -16.76
C SER A 37 10.63 -10.11 -17.67
N GLN A 38 10.77 -10.39 -18.97
CA GLN A 38 9.67 -10.20 -19.93
C GLN A 38 8.45 -11.05 -19.57
N ALA A 39 8.66 -12.28 -19.10
CA ALA A 39 7.58 -13.16 -18.67
C ALA A 39 6.80 -12.59 -17.48
N GLU A 40 7.48 -11.96 -16.51
CA GLU A 40 6.83 -11.31 -15.37
C GLU A 40 6.06 -10.04 -15.79
N ILE A 41 6.57 -9.30 -16.77
CA ILE A 41 5.84 -8.16 -17.34
C ILE A 41 4.54 -8.65 -17.97
N SER A 42 4.59 -9.67 -18.82
CA SER A 42 3.40 -10.26 -19.44
C SER A 42 2.42 -10.81 -18.41
N ALA A 43 2.90 -11.62 -17.45
CA ALA A 43 2.09 -12.16 -16.38
C ALA A 43 1.43 -11.06 -15.54
N SER A 44 2.14 -9.97 -15.26
CA SER A 44 1.57 -8.82 -14.55
C SER A 44 0.41 -8.19 -15.31
N GLN A 45 0.53 -8.03 -16.63
CA GLN A 45 -0.48 -7.42 -17.51
C GLN A 45 -1.72 -8.30 -17.62
N GLU A 46 -1.51 -9.61 -17.83
CA GLU A 46 -2.59 -10.60 -17.92
C GLU A 46 -3.42 -10.66 -16.64
N ARG A 47 -2.80 -10.39 -15.49
CA ARG A 47 -3.47 -10.43 -14.18
C ARG A 47 -4.17 -9.13 -13.77
N GLU A 48 -3.92 -8.01 -14.44
CA GLU A 48 -4.56 -6.72 -14.12
C GLU A 48 -6.11 -6.78 -14.11
N PRO A 49 -6.80 -7.45 -15.07
CA PRO A 49 -8.25 -7.58 -15.06
C PRO A 49 -8.79 -8.31 -13.83
N TRP A 50 -8.12 -9.40 -13.42
CA TRP A 50 -8.45 -10.12 -12.20
C TRP A 50 -8.29 -9.20 -10.98
N ALA A 51 -7.15 -8.51 -10.85
CA ALA A 51 -6.89 -7.62 -9.71
C ALA A 51 -7.92 -6.48 -9.61
N ARG A 52 -8.35 -5.92 -10.74
CA ARG A 52 -9.42 -4.92 -10.80
C ARG A 52 -10.77 -5.48 -10.34
N ALA A 53 -11.11 -6.70 -10.75
CA ALA A 53 -12.33 -7.37 -10.32
C ALA A 53 -12.31 -7.66 -8.81
N GLN A 54 -11.18 -8.14 -8.28
CA GLN A 54 -10.97 -8.36 -6.85
C GLN A 54 -11.12 -7.06 -6.05
N LEU A 55 -10.53 -5.97 -6.54
CA LEU A 55 -10.66 -4.66 -5.91
C LEU A 55 -12.13 -4.21 -5.80
N ALA A 56 -12.93 -4.42 -6.85
CA ALA A 56 -14.36 -4.12 -6.81
C ALA A 56 -15.11 -4.96 -5.77
N GLN A 57 -14.82 -6.27 -5.69
CA GLN A 57 -15.42 -7.16 -4.68
C GLN A 57 -15.06 -6.73 -3.26
N LEU A 58 -13.79 -6.43 -3.01
CA LEU A 58 -13.29 -6.01 -1.70
C LEU A 58 -13.87 -4.66 -1.29
N ALA A 59 -13.96 -3.70 -2.21
CA ALA A 59 -14.58 -2.41 -1.96
C ALA A 59 -16.06 -2.56 -1.53
N THR A 60 -16.81 -3.43 -2.23
CA THR A 60 -18.19 -3.76 -1.86
C THR A 60 -18.26 -4.43 -0.49
N ALA A 61 -17.41 -5.42 -0.22
CA ALA A 61 -17.36 -6.11 1.08
C ALA A 61 -16.99 -5.16 2.24
N ALA A 62 -16.20 -4.12 1.95
CA ALA A 62 -15.85 -3.08 2.90
C ALA A 62 -16.92 -1.98 3.07
N GLY A 63 -18.03 -2.04 2.31
CA GLY A 63 -19.11 -1.06 2.36
C GLY A 63 -18.76 0.30 1.74
N LEU A 64 -17.78 0.36 0.83
CA LEU A 64 -17.45 1.59 0.13
C LEU A 64 -18.56 1.99 -0.84
N ARG A 65 -18.93 3.27 -0.83
CA ARG A 65 -19.92 3.84 -1.78
C ARG A 65 -19.40 3.88 -3.22
N SER A 66 -18.09 4.00 -3.39
CA SER A 66 -17.42 4.04 -4.68
C SER A 66 -16.21 3.10 -4.66
N VAL A 67 -15.98 2.39 -5.76
CA VAL A 67 -14.81 1.53 -5.91
C VAL A 67 -13.58 2.38 -6.21
N PRO A 68 -12.46 2.22 -5.49
CA PRO A 68 -11.21 2.87 -5.85
C PRO A 68 -10.78 2.47 -7.27
N SER A 69 -10.27 3.41 -8.05
CA SER A 69 -9.71 3.08 -9.36
C SER A 69 -8.43 2.24 -9.20
N PHE A 70 -8.18 1.33 -10.13
CA PHE A 70 -6.96 0.52 -10.15
C PHE A 70 -5.84 1.22 -10.93
N GLY A 71 -4.59 1.04 -10.50
CA GLY A 71 -3.41 1.46 -11.23
C GLY A 71 -2.21 0.54 -10.98
N VAL A 72 -1.21 0.71 -11.82
CA VAL A 72 0.07 0.02 -11.68
C VAL A 72 1.09 1.00 -11.12
N ALA A 73 1.82 0.59 -10.10
CA ALA A 73 2.95 1.31 -9.51
C ALA A 73 4.28 0.72 -9.98
N ASN A 74 5.36 1.47 -9.76
CA ASN A 74 6.72 0.98 -9.99
C ASN A 74 7.21 0.07 -8.84
N ALA A 75 6.70 0.28 -7.63
CA ALA A 75 7.13 -0.41 -6.41
C ALA A 75 5.98 -0.43 -5.39
N GLY A 76 5.91 -1.51 -4.60
CA GLY A 76 4.97 -1.71 -3.51
C GLY A 76 3.50 -1.70 -3.91
N THR A 77 2.63 -1.48 -2.94
CA THR A 77 1.20 -1.25 -3.14
C THR A 77 0.75 -0.14 -2.21
N TYR A 78 -0.08 0.78 -2.70
CA TYR A 78 -0.54 1.93 -1.91
C TYR A 78 -1.82 2.54 -2.45
N TYR A 79 -2.62 3.05 -1.52
CA TYR A 79 -3.77 3.90 -1.78
C TYR A 79 -3.40 5.38 -1.88
N ILE A 80 -3.93 6.08 -2.89
CA ILE A 80 -3.83 7.52 -3.12
C ILE A 80 -5.17 8.17 -2.77
N PRO A 81 -5.29 8.87 -1.62
CA PRO A 81 -6.55 9.45 -1.17
C PRO A 81 -7.14 10.48 -2.14
N LEU A 82 -6.32 11.35 -2.74
CA LEU A 82 -6.83 12.42 -3.62
C LEU A 82 -7.55 11.87 -4.85
N ARG A 83 -6.99 10.83 -5.46
CA ARG A 83 -7.54 10.22 -6.70
C ARG A 83 -8.47 9.04 -6.43
N HIS A 84 -8.66 8.67 -5.16
CA HIS A 84 -9.35 7.44 -4.78
C HIS A 84 -8.86 6.25 -5.62
N ARG A 85 -7.54 6.02 -5.61
CA ARG A 85 -6.86 5.08 -6.50
C ARG A 85 -5.97 4.15 -5.70
N ILE A 86 -6.01 2.86 -5.97
CA ILE A 86 -5.06 1.89 -5.45
C ILE A 86 -4.07 1.55 -6.56
N GLN A 87 -2.78 1.69 -6.27
CA GLN A 87 -1.71 1.31 -7.18
C GLN A 87 -0.98 0.08 -6.66
N VAL A 88 -0.70 -0.87 -7.54
CA VAL A 88 -0.04 -2.15 -7.22
C VAL A 88 1.18 -2.32 -8.11
N SER A 89 2.31 -2.73 -7.56
CA SER A 89 3.51 -2.94 -8.35
C SER A 89 3.37 -4.12 -9.30
N ARG A 90 4.06 -4.04 -10.44
CA ARG A 90 4.13 -5.16 -11.39
C ARG A 90 4.72 -6.42 -10.76
N ALA A 91 5.67 -6.26 -9.82
CA ALA A 91 6.27 -7.38 -9.11
C ALA A 91 5.21 -8.14 -8.28
N TYR A 92 4.33 -7.43 -7.58
CA TYR A 92 3.27 -8.07 -6.79
C TYR A 92 2.26 -8.78 -7.69
N LEU A 93 1.86 -8.14 -8.79
CA LEU A 93 0.97 -8.75 -9.78
C LEU A 93 1.57 -10.02 -10.40
N ALA A 94 2.88 -10.04 -10.65
CA ALA A 94 3.54 -11.19 -11.26
C ALA A 94 3.84 -12.33 -10.28
N ARG A 95 4.19 -12.01 -9.02
CA ARG A 95 4.85 -12.97 -8.12
C ARG A 95 4.01 -13.45 -6.94
N LEU A 96 3.03 -12.66 -6.48
CA LEU A 96 2.19 -13.07 -5.36
C LEU A 96 1.17 -14.10 -5.82
N SER A 97 0.77 -15.02 -4.96
CA SER A 97 -0.43 -15.85 -5.16
C SER A 97 -1.71 -15.00 -5.11
N ASP A 98 -2.81 -15.56 -5.60
CA ASP A 98 -4.11 -14.88 -5.59
C ASP A 98 -4.55 -14.50 -4.17
N ALA A 99 -4.33 -15.39 -3.21
CA ALA A 99 -4.71 -15.17 -1.81
C ALA A 99 -3.89 -14.03 -1.18
N GLU A 100 -2.57 -14.01 -1.40
CA GLU A 100 -1.69 -12.95 -0.90
C GLU A 100 -2.05 -11.61 -1.53
N LEU A 101 -2.17 -11.55 -2.86
CA LEU A 101 -2.49 -10.31 -3.58
C LEU A 101 -3.88 -9.79 -3.20
N ARG A 102 -4.88 -10.67 -3.02
CA ARG A 102 -6.21 -10.27 -2.53
C ARG A 102 -6.12 -9.65 -1.13
N LEU A 103 -5.28 -10.19 -0.24
CA LEU A 103 -5.12 -9.66 1.11
C LEU A 103 -4.39 -8.30 1.13
N ILE A 104 -3.38 -8.12 0.28
CA ILE A 104 -2.69 -6.83 0.10
C ILE A 104 -3.65 -5.77 -0.48
N LEU A 105 -4.45 -6.12 -1.48
CA LEU A 105 -5.50 -5.24 -2.00
C LEU A 105 -6.54 -4.89 -0.92
N ALA A 106 -6.92 -5.85 -0.08
CA ALA A 106 -7.87 -5.64 1.01
C ALA A 106 -7.34 -4.68 2.06
N HIS A 107 -6.04 -4.71 2.35
CA HIS A 107 -5.37 -3.74 3.20
C HIS A 107 -5.48 -2.31 2.64
N GLU A 108 -5.21 -2.11 1.34
CA GLU A 108 -5.39 -0.79 0.71
C GLU A 108 -6.85 -0.32 0.66
N VAL A 109 -7.79 -1.25 0.51
CA VAL A 109 -9.22 -0.95 0.67
C VAL A 109 -9.50 -0.50 2.10
N GLY A 110 -8.85 -1.08 3.10
CA GLY A 110 -8.84 -0.60 4.49
C GLY A 110 -8.48 0.88 4.59
N HIS A 111 -7.37 1.30 3.97
CA HIS A 111 -7.00 2.72 3.87
C HIS A 111 -8.07 3.56 3.16
N ALA A 112 -8.68 3.03 2.09
CA ALA A 112 -9.75 3.71 1.38
C ALA A 112 -11.02 3.93 2.23
N THR A 113 -11.39 3.01 3.12
CA THR A 113 -12.52 3.19 4.05
C THR A 113 -12.29 4.34 5.05
N ARG A 114 -11.03 4.72 5.25
CA ARG A 114 -10.60 5.76 6.18
C ARG A 114 -9.94 6.94 5.46
N ARG A 115 -10.30 7.17 4.19
CA ARG A 115 -9.70 8.12 3.24
C ARG A 115 -9.16 9.44 3.83
N TRP A 116 -9.92 10.11 4.70
CA TRP A 116 -9.52 11.40 5.27
C TRP A 116 -8.53 11.31 6.44
N LYS A 117 -8.49 10.17 7.15
CA LYS A 117 -7.45 9.89 8.16
C LYS A 117 -6.12 9.55 7.47
N ALA A 118 -6.18 8.74 6.40
CA ALA A 118 -5.02 8.35 5.59
C ALA A 118 -4.35 9.54 4.89
N PHE A 119 -5.08 10.63 4.67
CA PHE A 119 -4.56 11.85 4.09
C PHE A 119 -3.77 12.70 5.09
N ALA A 120 -4.08 12.65 6.39
CA ALA A 120 -3.51 13.55 7.40
C ALA A 120 -2.18 13.04 7.98
N ARG A 121 -2.03 11.73 8.20
CA ARG A 121 -0.79 11.09 8.65
C ARG A 121 -0.97 9.57 8.69
N ARG A 122 -0.10 8.81 8.01
CA ARG A 122 0.03 7.36 8.25
C ARG A 122 0.64 7.15 9.63
N SER A 123 -0.17 6.65 10.57
CA SER A 123 0.30 6.23 11.89
C SER A 123 0.31 4.70 12.00
N PRO A 124 1.08 4.11 12.92
CA PRO A 124 1.02 2.66 13.18
C PRO A 124 -0.40 2.14 13.45
N ASP A 125 -1.24 2.94 14.12
CA ASP A 125 -2.65 2.62 14.36
C ASP A 125 -3.49 2.58 13.07
N GLU A 126 -3.13 3.37 12.07
CA GLU A 126 -3.79 3.36 10.78
C GLU A 126 -3.48 2.08 10.00
N GLU A 127 -2.22 1.65 9.99
CA GLU A 127 -1.81 0.38 9.38
C GLU A 127 -2.52 -0.82 10.04
N VAL A 128 -2.58 -0.84 11.38
CA VAL A 128 -3.32 -1.86 12.14
C VAL A 128 -4.82 -1.81 11.83
N ALA A 129 -5.40 -0.61 11.70
CA ALA A 129 -6.80 -0.48 11.32
C ALA A 129 -7.07 -1.00 9.90
N ALA A 130 -6.17 -0.74 8.95
CA ALA A 130 -6.26 -1.28 7.60
C ALA A 130 -6.14 -2.81 7.59
N ASP A 131 -5.22 -3.38 8.38
CA ASP A 131 -5.08 -4.83 8.53
C ASP A 131 -6.34 -5.49 9.09
N ARG A 132 -6.93 -4.89 10.14
CA ARG A 132 -8.19 -5.40 10.70
C ARG A 132 -9.33 -5.38 9.69
N VAL A 133 -9.40 -4.35 8.86
CA VAL A 133 -10.38 -4.30 7.76
C VAL A 133 -10.09 -5.42 6.76
N ALA A 134 -8.83 -5.60 6.36
CA ALA A 134 -8.41 -6.63 5.42
C ALA A 134 -8.83 -8.02 5.89
N LEU A 135 -8.43 -8.42 7.11
CA LEU A 135 -8.78 -9.70 7.71
C LEU A 135 -10.30 -9.91 7.77
N ARG A 136 -11.05 -8.88 8.16
CA ARG A 136 -12.52 -8.96 8.23
C ARG A 136 -13.17 -9.20 6.87
N ILE A 137 -12.76 -8.48 5.82
CA ILE A 137 -13.42 -8.55 4.51
C ILE A 137 -12.94 -9.73 3.66
N THR A 138 -11.77 -10.30 3.96
CA THR A 138 -11.28 -11.52 3.31
C THR A 138 -11.60 -12.79 4.09
N GLY A 139 -11.92 -12.69 5.38
CA GLY A 139 -12.03 -13.83 6.28
C GLY A 139 -10.66 -14.48 6.59
N SER A 140 -9.56 -13.78 6.32
CA SER A 140 -8.21 -14.31 6.53
C SER A 140 -7.83 -14.36 8.02
N THR A 141 -6.90 -15.23 8.35
CA THR A 141 -6.30 -15.31 9.70
C THR A 141 -5.09 -14.38 9.83
N PRO A 142 -4.69 -14.00 11.06
CA PRO A 142 -3.45 -13.27 11.29
C PRO A 142 -2.21 -13.96 10.71
N ASP A 143 -2.13 -15.29 10.71
CA ASP A 143 -1.01 -16.02 10.09
C ASP A 143 -0.99 -15.88 8.57
N GLN A 144 -2.15 -15.93 7.91
CA GLN A 144 -2.25 -15.68 6.48
C GLN A 144 -1.83 -14.24 6.15
N TRP A 145 -2.17 -13.28 7.00
CA TRP A 145 -1.69 -11.91 6.90
C TRP A 145 -0.17 -11.82 7.02
N ARG A 146 0.43 -12.45 8.04
CA ARG A 146 1.89 -12.44 8.22
C ARG A 146 2.57 -13.03 6.99
N TYR A 147 2.08 -14.17 6.51
CA TYR A 147 2.62 -14.81 5.31
C TYR A 147 2.52 -13.92 4.07
N ALA A 148 1.38 -13.24 3.87
CA ALA A 148 1.22 -12.31 2.75
C ALA A 148 2.21 -11.14 2.83
N VAL A 149 2.42 -10.57 4.03
CA VAL A 149 3.39 -9.49 4.25
C VAL A 149 4.83 -9.96 4.06
N GLU A 150 5.18 -11.18 4.46
CA GLU A 150 6.50 -11.75 4.15
C GLU A 150 6.68 -11.98 2.64
N SER A 151 5.62 -12.41 1.95
CA SER A 151 5.62 -12.61 0.50
C SER A 151 5.79 -11.31 -0.28
N THR A 152 5.32 -10.16 0.22
CA THR A 152 5.60 -8.88 -0.43
C THR A 152 7.09 -8.52 -0.40
N GLY A 153 7.77 -8.81 0.71
CA GLY A 153 9.23 -8.65 0.83
C GLY A 153 10.01 -9.58 -0.11
N ARG A 154 9.54 -10.82 -0.31
CA ARG A 154 10.10 -11.75 -1.31
C ARG A 154 9.83 -11.30 -2.75
N ALA A 155 8.61 -10.81 -3.02
CA ALA A 155 8.21 -10.33 -4.33
C ALA A 155 8.96 -9.06 -4.73
N GLU A 156 9.31 -8.20 -3.78
CA GLU A 156 10.04 -6.96 -4.05
C GLU A 156 11.14 -6.70 -3.00
N PRO A 157 12.32 -7.34 -3.14
CA PRO A 157 13.43 -7.16 -2.19
C PRO A 157 13.86 -5.70 -2.11
N GLY A 158 13.87 -5.12 -0.90
CA GLY A 158 14.18 -3.70 -0.66
C GLY A 158 13.03 -2.89 -0.08
N GLN A 159 11.80 -3.44 -0.08
CA GLN A 159 10.72 -2.96 0.79
C GLN A 159 11.13 -3.24 2.26
N ILE A 160 11.27 -2.21 3.09
CA ILE A 160 11.59 -2.36 4.51
C ILE A 160 10.33 -2.81 5.25
N VAL A 161 10.34 -4.04 5.75
CA VAL A 161 9.20 -4.69 6.42
C VAL A 161 9.41 -4.85 7.93
N GLY A 162 10.61 -4.56 8.45
CA GLY A 162 11.08 -5.05 9.76
C GLY A 162 10.30 -4.60 11.01
N GLU A 163 10.42 -3.33 11.41
CA GLU A 163 9.93 -2.89 12.72
C GLU A 163 8.40 -2.71 12.77
N ASP A 164 7.80 -2.21 11.68
CA ASP A 164 6.35 -2.00 11.61
C ASP A 164 5.55 -3.32 11.63
N VAL A 165 6.11 -4.42 11.11
CA VAL A 165 5.41 -5.70 11.09
C VAL A 165 5.32 -6.35 12.46
N VAL A 166 6.35 -6.23 13.30
CA VAL A 166 6.30 -6.79 14.67
C VAL A 166 5.21 -6.09 15.48
N HIS A 167 5.13 -4.76 15.39
CA HIS A 167 4.07 -3.98 16.04
C HIS A 167 2.68 -4.39 15.53
N ARG A 168 2.50 -4.47 14.21
CA ARG A 168 1.22 -4.85 13.60
C ARG A 168 0.82 -6.28 13.94
N ALA A 169 1.75 -7.23 13.92
CA ALA A 169 1.54 -8.62 14.31
C ALA A 169 1.03 -8.73 15.75
N SER A 170 1.69 -8.02 16.68
CA SER A 170 1.27 -7.94 18.08
C SER A 170 -0.16 -7.38 18.22
N ALA A 171 -0.47 -6.30 17.51
CA ALA A 171 -1.79 -5.68 17.52
C ALA A 171 -2.92 -6.52 16.89
N LEU A 172 -2.56 -7.56 16.12
CA LEU A 172 -3.45 -8.57 15.54
C LEU A 172 -3.50 -9.87 16.38
N GLY A 173 -2.80 -9.92 17.51
CA GLY A 173 -2.83 -11.07 18.44
C GLY A 173 -1.82 -12.17 18.13
N LEU A 174 -0.84 -11.94 17.25
CA LEU A 174 0.28 -12.87 17.04
C LEU A 174 1.34 -12.65 18.14
N GLN A 175 1.58 -13.65 19.00
CA GLN A 175 2.56 -13.56 20.09
C GLN A 175 3.95 -14.13 19.71
N GLY A 176 5.00 -13.36 20.04
CA GLY A 176 6.28 -13.80 20.60
C GLY A 176 7.24 -14.68 19.80
N GLU A 177 6.83 -15.88 19.40
CA GLU A 177 7.75 -16.90 18.85
C GLU A 177 7.71 -16.95 17.33
N SER A 178 6.54 -16.69 16.72
CA SER A 178 6.39 -16.69 15.26
C SER A 178 6.99 -15.46 14.56
N CYS A 179 7.36 -14.41 15.30
CA CYS A 179 7.85 -13.15 14.73
C CYS A 179 9.39 -13.04 14.63
N ARG A 180 10.16 -13.97 15.21
CA ARG A 180 11.64 -13.93 15.23
C ARG A 180 12.31 -14.77 14.15
N SER A 181 11.56 -15.59 13.41
CA SER A 181 12.13 -16.61 12.52
C SER A 181 12.48 -16.13 11.09
N SER A 182 12.10 -14.91 10.68
CA SER A 182 12.19 -14.49 9.27
C SER A 182 13.10 -13.28 8.99
N VAL A 183 13.89 -12.80 9.97
CA VAL A 183 14.92 -11.79 9.72
C VAL A 183 16.27 -12.49 9.47
N PRO A 184 16.76 -12.57 8.21
CA PRO A 184 18.14 -13.00 7.97
C PRO A 184 19.09 -12.00 8.62
N LYS A 185 20.07 -12.51 9.36
CA LYS A 185 21.19 -11.71 9.88
C LYS A 185 22.03 -11.13 8.76
#